data_AF-C1D8C7-F1
#
_entry.id   AF-C1D8C7-F1
#
_cell.length_a   1.000
_cell.length_b   1.000
_cell.length_c   1.000
_cell.angle_alpha   90.00
_cell.angle_beta   90.00
_cell.angle_gamma   90.00
#
_symmetry.space_group_name_H-M   'P 1'
#
loop_
_entity.id
_entity.type
_entity.pdbx_description
1 polymer ?
#
loop_
_entity_poly.entity_id
_entity_poly.type
_entity_poly.pdbx_seq_one_letter_code
_entity_poly.pdbx_strand_id
1 'polypeptide(L)' 'MPSFALRVVRTLFARRSLAVSIIRPAVDLAEARRMAADLVMQGARVRIQPSVRGFDVEVL' A
#
# COMPACT_ATOMS: atom_id res chain seq x y z
N MET A 1 13.01 32.45 -20.11
CA MET A 1 12.16 31.59 -20.99
C MET A 1 13.08 30.70 -21.82
N PRO A 2 12.75 29.45 -22.13
CA PRO A 2 12.18 28.40 -21.28
C PRO A 2 13.01 27.09 -21.36
N SER A 3 13.11 26.34 -20.26
CA SER A 3 13.51 24.93 -20.31
C SER A 3 12.45 24.11 -19.57
N PHE A 4 11.21 24.21 -20.07
CA PHE A 4 10.00 23.61 -19.51
C PHE A 4 9.75 22.16 -20.02
N ALA A 5 10.73 21.51 -20.64
CA ALA A 5 10.47 20.37 -21.55
C ALA A 5 10.84 18.97 -21.02
N LEU A 6 11.21 18.77 -19.76
CA LEU A 6 11.64 17.43 -19.30
C LEU A 6 10.95 16.91 -18.01
N ARG A 7 9.89 17.55 -17.53
CA ARG A 7 9.23 17.16 -16.27
C ARG A 7 7.79 16.63 -16.43
N VAL A 8 7.44 16.07 -17.59
CA VAL A 8 6.05 15.67 -17.89
C VAL A 8 5.85 14.16 -18.06
N VAL A 9 6.89 13.32 -17.98
CA VAL A 9 6.71 11.87 -18.25
C VAL A 9 6.60 10.99 -16.99
N ARG A 10 6.77 11.52 -15.77
CA ARG A 10 6.70 10.70 -14.54
C ARG A 10 5.32 10.67 -13.85
N THR A 11 4.34 11.44 -14.33
CA THR A 11 3.02 11.52 -13.67
C THR A 11 1.95 10.61 -14.31
N LEU A 12 2.25 9.91 -15.40
CA LEU A 12 1.28 9.04 -16.08
C LEU A 12 1.15 7.63 -15.47
N PHE A 13 2.05 7.22 -14.57
CA PHE A 13 1.94 5.94 -13.84
C PHE A 13 1.34 6.05 -12.43
N ALA A 14 1.08 7.26 -11.93
CA ALA A 14 0.45 7.46 -10.62
C ALA A 14 -1.08 7.35 -10.63
N ARG A 15 -1.68 6.99 -11.77
CA ARG A 15 -3.11 7.17 -12.06
C ARG A 15 -3.91 5.86 -12.17
N ARG A 16 -3.52 4.80 -11.44
CA ARG A 16 -4.29 3.54 -11.41
C ARG A 16 -4.14 2.74 -10.12
N SER A 17 -4.41 3.38 -8.99
CA SER A 17 -4.83 2.65 -7.79
C SER A 17 -5.91 3.49 -7.12
N LEU A 18 -7.16 3.18 -7.45
CA LEU A 18 -8.26 3.33 -6.49
C LEU A 18 -8.10 2.23 -5.41
N ALA A 19 -6.89 2.11 -4.89
CA ALA A 19 -6.52 1.18 -3.83
C ALA A 19 -7.07 1.78 -2.56
N VAL A 20 -8.15 1.19 -2.07
CA VAL A 20 -8.71 1.52 -0.77
C VAL A 20 -7.67 1.05 0.26
N SER A 21 -6.72 1.93 0.59
CA SER A 21 -5.66 1.64 1.57
C SER A 21 -6.26 1.67 2.97
N ILE A 22 -6.89 0.56 3.35
CA ILE A 22 -7.30 0.32 4.73
C ILE A 22 -6.04 -0.11 5.47
N ILE A 23 -5.45 0.84 6.20
CA ILE A 23 -4.34 0.55 7.10
C ILE A 23 -4.92 -0.03 8.38
N ARG A 24 -4.61 -1.31 8.66
CA ARG A 24 -4.88 -1.90 9.97
C ARG A 24 -3.57 -2.08 10.73
N PRO A 25 -3.40 -1.41 11.89
CA PRO A 25 -2.24 -1.64 12.74
C PRO A 25 -2.39 -3.00 13.44
N ALA A 26 -1.34 -3.81 13.37
CA ALA A 26 -1.16 -5.05 14.11
C ALA A 26 0.01 -4.90 15.07
N VAL A 27 -0.12 -5.46 16.28
CA VAL A 27 0.93 -5.35 17.30
C VAL A 27 2.10 -6.27 16.95
N ASP A 28 1.78 -7.45 16.42
CA ASP A 28 2.75 -8.49 16.10
C ASP A 28 2.71 -8.94 14.65
N LEU A 29 3.84 -9.45 14.17
CA LEU A 29 3.95 -10.00 12.81
C LEU A 29 3.00 -11.19 12.58
N ALA A 30 2.77 -11.99 13.62
CA ALA A 30 1.86 -13.13 13.56
C ALA A 30 0.41 -12.68 13.32
N GLU A 31 0.00 -11.60 13.98
CA GLU A 31 -1.32 -10.99 13.81
C GLU A 31 -1.45 -10.36 12.42
N ALA A 32 -0.45 -9.58 11.99
CA ALA A 32 -0.40 -8.97 10.66
C ALA A 32 -0.53 -10.02 9.54
N ARG A 33 0.12 -11.18 9.70
CA ARG A 33 0.04 -12.30 8.75
C ARG A 33 -1.35 -12.94 8.71
N ARG A 34 -2.01 -13.13 9.86
CA ARG A 34 -3.39 -13.64 9.89
C ARG A 34 -4.34 -12.70 9.16
N MET A 35 -4.24 -11.41 9.46
CA MET A 35 -5.06 -10.38 8.81
C MET A 35 -4.82 -10.31 7.31
N ALA A 36 -3.55 -10.39 6.89
CA ALA A 36 -3.21 -10.45 5.47
C ALA A 36 -3.76 -11.72 4.81
N ALA A 37 -3.71 -12.88 5.47
CA ALA A 37 -4.28 -14.11 4.95
C ALA A 37 -5.80 -14.01 4.73
N ASP A 38 -6.53 -13.45 5.70
CA ASP A 38 -7.98 -13.25 5.58
C ASP A 38 -8.34 -12.33 4.40
N LEU A 39 -7.59 -11.24 4.23
CA LEU A 39 -7.76 -10.30 3.13
C LEU A 39 -7.39 -10.92 1.77
N VAL A 40 -6.32 -11.72 1.72
CA VAL A 40 -5.93 -12.47 0.51
C VAL A 40 -6.99 -13.50 0.12
N MET A 41 -7.61 -14.18 1.10
CA MET A 41 -8.73 -15.11 0.85
C MET A 41 -9.98 -14.40 0.30
N GLN A 42 -10.16 -13.11 0.63
CA GLN A 42 -11.19 -12.26 0.04
C GLN A 42 -10.82 -11.73 -1.36
N GLY A 43 -9.66 -12.13 -1.91
CA GLY A 43 -9.17 -11.69 -3.21
C GLY A 43 -8.49 -10.33 -3.19
N ALA A 44 -8.22 -9.76 -2.01
CA ALA A 44 -7.53 -8.49 -1.89
C ALA A 44 -6.01 -8.68 -1.98
N ARG A 45 -5.33 -7.72 -2.59
CA ARG A 45 -3.86 -7.69 -2.61
C ARG A 45 -3.38 -6.94 -1.37
N VAL A 46 -2.48 -7.54 -0.60
CA VAL A 46 -2.07 -6.99 0.71
C VAL A 46 -0.56 -6.75 0.75
N ARG A 47 -0.15 -5.68 1.43
CA ARG A 47 1.24 -5.39 1.77
C ARG A 47 1.36 -5.21 3.28
N ILE A 48 2.34 -5.88 3.91
CA ILE A 48 2.67 -5.67 5.31
C ILE A 48 3.90 -4.77 5.38
N GLN A 49 3.83 -3.68 6.14
CA GLN A 49 4.94 -2.75 6.36
C GLN A 49 5.25 -2.66 7.86
N PRO A 50 6.53 -2.74 8.28
CA PRO A 50 6.89 -2.45 9.67
C PRO A 50 6.63 -0.97 9.99
N SER A 51 6.08 -0.72 11.17
CA SER A 51 5.67 0.60 11.66
C SER A 51 6.22 0.85 13.05
N VAL A 52 6.19 2.11 13.51
CA VAL A 52 6.79 2.54 14.80
C VAL A 52 6.20 1.79 16.00
N ARG A 53 4.98 1.27 15.87
CA ARG A 53 4.27 0.55 16.95
C ARG A 53 3.92 -0.90 16.60
N GLY A 54 4.51 -1.48 15.56
CA GLY A 54 4.19 -2.85 15.12
C GLY A 54 4.23 -3.00 13.61
N PHE A 55 3.13 -3.45 13.01
CA PHE A 55 3.01 -3.70 11.57
C PHE A 55 1.74 -3.08 11.02
N ASP A 56 1.87 -2.35 9.92
CA ASP A 56 0.73 -1.85 9.16
C ASP A 56 0.41 -2.83 8.03
N VAL A 57 -0.85 -3.23 7.94
CA VAL A 57 -1.38 -4.07 6.85
C VAL A 57 -2.14 -3.15 5.89
N GLU A 58 -1.62 -2.99 4.68
CA GLU A 58 -2.19 -2.16 3.60
C GLU A 58 -2.87 -3.03 2.55
N VAL A 59 -4.04 -2.60 2.06
CA VAL A 59 -4.74 -3.22 0.92
C VAL A 59 -4.50 -2.41 -0.35
N LEU A 60 -4.11 -3.08 -1.45
CA LEU A 60 -3.74 -2.51 -2.76
C LEU A 60 -4.86 -2.63 -3.80
#